data_AF-A0A017HHF4-F1
#
_entry.id   AF-A0A017HHF4-F1
#
_cell.length_a   1.000
_cell.length_b   1.000
_cell.length_c   1.000
_cell.angle_alpha   90.00
_cell.angle_beta   90.00
_cell.angle_gamma   90.00
#
_symmetry.space_group_name_H-M   'P 1'
#
loop_
_entity.id
_entity.type
_entity.pdbx_description
1 polymer ?
#
loop_
_entity_poly.entity_id
_entity_poly.type
_entity_poly.pdbx_seq_one_letter_code
_entity_poly.pdbx_strand_id
1 'polypeptide(L)'
;MEAKLIAVLILLPVAAVVIYAGLHEYRRYKSEGRANYGLAYDERTGTTYVTGIPEDEDAYDPEDFDPSDYDELKNKKEAEDDKA
;
A
#
# COMPACT_ATOMS: atom_id res chain seq x y z
N MET A 1 11.71 -5.52 -41.59
CA MET A 1 12.08 -5.09 -40.23
C MET A 1 13.02 -6.13 -39.64
N GLU A 2 14.13 -5.72 -39.03
CA GLU A 2 15.08 -6.64 -38.39
C GLU A 2 14.42 -7.27 -37.14
N ALA A 3 14.45 -8.61 -37.02
CA ALA A 3 13.78 -9.33 -35.92
C ALA A 3 14.26 -8.86 -34.53
N LYS A 4 15.53 -8.48 -34.42
CA LYS A 4 16.13 -7.92 -33.21
C LYS A 4 15.45 -6.61 -32.79
N LEU A 5 15.09 -5.78 -33.77
CA LEU A 5 14.51 -4.46 -33.55
C LEU A 5 13.06 -4.59 -33.04
N ILE A 6 12.32 -5.56 -33.54
CA ILE A 6 10.98 -5.92 -33.03
C ILE A 6 11.09 -6.42 -31.57
N ALA A 7 12.04 -7.31 -31.28
CA ALA A 7 12.24 -7.81 -29.91
C ALA A 7 12.57 -6.68 -28.92
N VAL A 8 13.45 -5.75 -29.30
CA VAL A 8 13.76 -4.57 -28.48
C VAL A 8 12.52 -3.71 -28.24
N LEU A 9 11.72 -3.43 -29.28
CA LEU A 9 10.50 -2.62 -29.15
C LEU A 9 9.47 -3.26 -28.20
N ILE A 10 9.36 -4.59 -28.20
CA ILE A 10 8.44 -5.31 -27.31
C ILE A 10 8.96 -5.28 -25.86
N LEU A 11 10.26 -5.44 -25.65
CA LEU A 11 10.85 -5.50 -24.31
C LEU A 11 11.02 -4.13 -23.65
N LEU A 12 11.24 -3.08 -24.45
CA LEU A 12 11.51 -1.72 -23.96
C LEU A 12 10.45 -1.21 -22.96
N PRO A 13 9.12 -1.28 -23.21
CA PRO A 13 8.15 -0.79 -22.23
C PRO A 13 8.20 -1.56 -20.90
N VAL A 14 8.41 -2.88 -20.93
CA VAL A 14 8.52 -3.70 -19.71
C VAL A 14 9.80 -3.33 -18.96
N ALA A 15 10.92 -3.23 -19.66
CA ALA A 15 12.20 -2.84 -19.07
C ALA A 15 12.13 -1.44 -18.44
N ALA A 16 11.44 -0.49 -19.10
CA ALA A 16 11.25 0.85 -18.57
C ALA A 16 10.46 0.85 -17.25
N VAL A 17 9.37 0.09 -17.16
CA VAL A 17 8.57 -0.05 -15.92
C VAL A 17 9.41 -0.67 -14.80
N VAL A 18 10.18 -1.72 -15.10
CA VAL A 18 11.02 -2.40 -14.09
C VAL A 18 12.13 -1.48 -13.58
N ILE A 19 12.81 -0.77 -14.47
CA ILE A 19 13.85 0.20 -14.09
C ILE A 19 13.26 1.32 -13.23
N TYR A 20 12.11 1.86 -13.65
CA TYR A 20 11.43 2.91 -12.89
C TYR A 20 11.01 2.43 -11.49
N ALA A 21 10.39 1.25 -11.39
CA ALA A 21 9.99 0.66 -10.12
C ALA A 21 11.19 0.44 -9.19
N GLY A 22 12.31 -0.07 -9.72
CA GLY A 22 13.54 -0.25 -8.93
C GLY A 22 14.13 1.07 -8.43
N LEU A 23 14.16 2.11 -9.28
CA LEU A 23 14.61 3.45 -8.87
C LEU A 23 13.67 4.08 -7.84
N HIS A 24 12.35 3.90 -8.01
CA HIS A 24 11.35 4.38 -7.06
C HIS A 24 11.53 3.71 -5.70
N GLU A 25 11.65 2.38 -5.66
CA GLU A 25 11.84 1.63 -4.42
C GLU A 25 13.19 1.93 -3.75
N TYR A 26 14.26 2.12 -4.52
CA TYR A 26 15.54 2.55 -3.97
C TYR A 26 15.46 3.92 -3.28
N ARG A 27 14.72 4.86 -3.89
CA ARG A 27 14.50 6.19 -3.29
C ARG A 27 13.65 6.09 -2.03
N ARG A 28 12.58 5.29 -2.07
CA ARG A 28 11.73 4.99 -0.90
C ARG A 28 12.53 4.39 0.25
N TYR A 29 13.34 3.37 -0.02
CA TYR A 29 14.21 2.74 0.97
C TYR A 29 15.17 3.74 1.63
N LYS A 30 15.69 4.71 0.87
CA LYS A 30 16.54 5.77 1.41
C LYS A 30 15.79 6.78 2.28
N SER A 31 14.51 7.04 2.04
CA SER A 31 13.71 8.03 2.78
C SER A 31 13.00 7.43 3.99
N GLU A 32 12.41 6.26 3.84
CA GLU A 32 11.53 5.62 4.83
C GLU A 32 12.20 4.42 5.52
N GLY A 33 13.33 3.94 5.00
CA GLY A 33 14.01 2.78 5.54
C GLY A 33 13.38 1.45 5.11
N ARG A 34 13.51 0.46 5.98
CA ARG A 34 12.96 -0.87 5.74
C ARG A 34 11.43 -0.84 5.88
N ALA A 35 10.76 -1.60 5.03
CA ALA A 35 9.32 -1.77 5.08
C ALA A 35 9.01 -3.24 4.80
N ASN A 36 7.95 -3.74 5.44
CA ASN A 36 7.36 -5.03 5.13
C ASN A 36 6.18 -4.82 4.19
N TYR A 37 6.05 -5.64 3.16
CA TYR A 37 4.88 -5.55 2.30
C TYR A 37 3.69 -6.20 2.99
N GLY A 38 2.63 -5.42 3.19
CA GLY A 38 1.44 -5.82 3.92
C GLY A 38 0.18 -5.20 3.31
N LEU A 39 -0.96 -5.54 3.90
CA LEU A 39 -2.25 -4.96 3.54
C LEU A 39 -2.40 -3.64 4.31
N ALA A 40 -2.76 -2.56 3.62
CA ALA A 40 -3.14 -1.29 4.23
C ALA A 40 -4.64 -1.05 4.01
N TYR A 41 -5.29 -0.40 4.97
CA TYR A 41 -6.69 0.00 4.89
C TYR A 41 -6.82 1.51 4.64
N ASP A 42 -7.55 1.89 3.58
CA ASP A 42 -7.92 3.29 3.30
C ASP A 42 -9.31 3.58 3.87
N GLU A 43 -9.36 4.27 5.01
CA GLU A 43 -10.61 4.66 5.68
C GLU A 43 -11.53 5.52 4.81
N ARG A 44 -10.97 6.31 3.90
CA ARG A 44 -11.74 7.24 3.05
C ARG A 44 -12.55 6.50 2.01
N THR A 45 -12.00 5.41 1.47
CA THR A 45 -12.66 4.62 0.42
C THR A 45 -13.24 3.32 0.96
N GLY A 46 -12.86 2.92 2.17
CA GLY A 46 -13.21 1.63 2.75
C GLY A 46 -12.59 0.45 2.00
N THR A 47 -11.42 0.65 1.37
CA THR A 47 -10.75 -0.38 0.56
C THR A 47 -9.39 -0.74 1.13
N THR A 48 -8.98 -1.99 0.93
CA THR A 48 -7.65 -2.48 1.31
C THR A 48 -6.76 -2.65 0.09
N TYR A 49 -5.48 -2.29 0.19
CA TYR A 49 -4.51 -2.45 -0.88
C TYR A 49 -3.15 -2.91 -0.35
N VAL A 50 -2.36 -3.57 -1.19
CA VAL A 50 -1.01 -4.02 -0.81
C VAL A 50 -0.03 -2.88 -1.00
N THR A 51 0.73 -2.56 0.04
CA THR A 51 1.76 -1.50 0.02
C THR A 51 2.92 -1.86 0.96
N GLY A 52 4.00 -1.07 0.90
CA GLY A 52 5.04 -1.11 1.92
C GLY A 52 4.49 -0.49 3.20
N ILE A 53 4.50 -1.26 4.29
CA ILE A 53 4.19 -0.84 5.65
C ILE A 53 5.53 -0.60 6.37
N PRO A 54 5.75 0.60 6.95
CA PRO A 54 6.93 0.89 7.77
C PRO A 54 7.14 -0.17 8.86
N GLU A 55 8.39 -0.42 9.30
CA GLU A 55 8.65 -1.41 10.37
C GLU A 55 8.01 -1.04 11.73
N ASP A 56 7.64 0.22 11.91
CA ASP A 56 6.95 0.75 13.10
C ASP A 56 5.42 0.74 12.99
N GLU A 57 4.87 0.30 11.86
CA GLU A 57 3.43 0.16 11.64
C GLU A 57 3.06 -1.31 11.42
N ASP A 58 1.92 -1.72 11.97
CA ASP A 58 1.36 -3.04 11.75
C ASP A 58 0.52 -3.06 10.46
N ALA A 59 0.64 -4.14 9.69
CA ALA A 59 -0.22 -4.35 8.53
C ALA A 59 -1.66 -4.59 9.00
N TYR A 60 -2.63 -4.11 8.22
CA TYR A 60 -4.05 -4.38 8.47
C TYR A 60 -4.34 -5.87 8.31
N ASP A 61 -4.88 -6.49 9.36
CA ASP A 61 -5.38 -7.86 9.32
C ASP A 61 -6.92 -7.84 9.23
N PRO A 62 -7.53 -8.35 8.14
CA PRO A 62 -8.98 -8.49 8.05
C PRO A 62 -9.58 -9.43 9.10
N GLU A 63 -8.80 -10.36 9.67
CA GLU A 63 -9.26 -11.27 10.71
C GLU A 63 -9.38 -10.58 12.09
N ASP A 64 -8.66 -9.47 12.30
CA ASP A 64 -8.78 -8.64 13.51
C ASP A 64 -10.05 -7.77 13.49
N PHE A 65 -10.71 -7.63 12.33
CA PHE A 65 -11.94 -6.86 12.22
C PHE A 65 -13.15 -7.68 12.65
N ASP A 66 -13.65 -7.43 13.86
CA ASP A 66 -14.93 -7.97 14.34
C ASP A 66 -16.09 -7.00 14.06
N PRO A 67 -17.04 -7.32 13.16
CA PRO A 67 -18.20 -6.47 12.89
C PRO A 67 -19.11 -6.25 14.11
N SER A 68 -19.03 -7.11 15.13
CA SER A 68 -19.80 -6.96 16.36
C SER A 68 -19.27 -5.85 17.28
N ASP A 69 -18.00 -5.44 17.12
CA ASP A 69 -17.39 -4.32 17.84
C ASP A 69 -17.75 -2.95 17.25
N TYR A 70 -18.50 -2.93 16.13
CA TYR A 70 -18.92 -1.69 15.46
C TYR A 70 -19.74 -0.78 16.37
N ASP A 71 -20.60 -1.35 17.22
CA ASP A 71 -21.42 -0.58 18.16
C ASP A 71 -20.54 0.09 19.24
N GLU A 72 -19.46 -0.57 19.69
CA GLU A 72 -18.51 0.02 20.65
C GLU A 72 -17.67 1.16 20.02
N LEU A 73 -17.17 0.95 18.80
CA LEU A 73 -16.43 1.95 18.05
C LEU A 73 -17.29 3.18 17.75
N LYS A 74 -18.57 2.98 17.39
CA LYS A 74 -19.53 4.06 17.17
C LYS A 74 -19.78 4.87 18.45
N ASN A 75 -20.03 4.20 19.57
CA ASN A 75 -20.29 4.85 20.85
C ASN A 75 -19.07 5.65 21.35
N LYS A 76 -17.85 5.16 21.11
CA LYS A 76 -16.61 5.87 21.46
C LYS A 76 -16.44 7.15 20.64
N LYS A 77 -16.72 7.09 19.34
CA LYS A 77 -16.61 8.23 18.42
C LYS A 77 -17.65 9.32 18.75
N GLU A 78 -18.89 8.94 19.03
CA GLU A 78 -19.94 9.88 19.46
C GLU A 78 -19.58 10.57 20.80
N ALA A 79 -18.96 9.85 21.75
CA ALA A 79 -18.54 10.41 23.03
C ALA A 79 -17.30 11.33 22.95
N GLU A 80 -16.50 11.24 21.88
CA GLU A 80 -15.38 12.15 21.59
C GLU A 80 -15.86 13.43 20.89
N ASP A 81 -16.81 13.33 19.96
CA ASP A 81 -17.42 14.48 19.27
C ASP A 81 -18.26 15.34 20.22
N ASP A 82 -18.93 14.76 21.22
CA ASP A 82 -19.69 15.50 22.25
C ASP A 82 -18.81 16.27 23.26
N LYS A 83 -17.48 16.03 23.26
CA LYS A 83 -16.51 16.72 24.15
C LYS A 83 -15.75 17.86 23.48
N ALA A 84 -15.98 18.12 22.19
CA ALA A 84 -15.38 19.21 21.41
C ALA A 84 -16.30 20.44 21.35
#